data_AF-A0AAD5SE21-F1
#
_entry.id   AF-A0AAD5SE21-F1
#
_cell.length_a   1.000
_cell.length_b   1.000
_cell.length_c   1.000
_cell.angle_alpha   90.00
_cell.angle_beta   90.00
_cell.angle_gamma   90.00
#
_symmetry.space_group_name_H-M   'P 1'
#
loop_
_entity.id
_entity.type
_entity.pdbx_description
1 polymer ?
#
loop_
_entity_poly.entity_id
_entity_poly.type
_entity_poly.pdbx_seq_one_letter_code
_entity_poly.pdbx_strand_id
1 'polypeptide(L)'
;MQYTLASVFAILPLVAAHGQMLSPEVRKSSSAQNSDYLRNPLNLRTSPTGSPMEPCGGMSRGDSSTLATSVSPNQNLNVNWEIGLWTGLALHQGTIDIQISADGSESNWETLTTVDLNGKSTVEATPKDVNVKLPSSLGSNPVLRWYWKAGLTGETYINCADLTTNGGVSSGGNNNNNNNDWGNNNGGNSDNGNSNDNGGDNNNWNSNANTAWSNDNGTNNNNNGGSSSGHDNSGCQPQWAQCGGTAWTGSTCCQSGSSCKYDNEWYSQCQ
;
A
#
# COMPACT_ATOMS: atom_id res chain seq x y z
N MET A 1 38.03 -18.18 55.72
CA MET A 1 38.02 -17.48 54.42
C MET A 1 36.58 -17.11 54.12
N GLN A 2 36.25 -15.81 54.06
CA GLN A 2 34.91 -15.33 53.73
C GLN A 2 34.90 -14.97 52.24
N TYR A 3 34.16 -15.73 51.43
CA TYR A 3 33.96 -15.40 50.03
C TYR A 3 32.82 -14.37 49.95
N THR A 4 33.17 -13.08 49.92
CA THR A 4 32.24 -12.05 49.46
C THR A 4 31.93 -12.29 48.00
N LEU A 5 30.73 -12.79 47.68
CA LEU A 5 30.20 -12.68 46.33
C LEU A 5 30.06 -11.19 46.01
N ALA A 6 31.00 -10.66 45.22
CA ALA A 6 30.83 -9.39 44.58
C ALA A 6 29.73 -9.56 43.52
N SER A 7 28.49 -9.23 43.88
CA SER A 7 27.39 -9.11 42.93
C SER A 7 27.71 -7.97 41.96
N VAL A 8 28.35 -8.30 40.85
CA VAL A 8 28.55 -7.40 39.73
C VAL A 8 27.17 -7.12 39.13
N PHE A 9 26.51 -6.09 39.64
CA PHE A 9 25.45 -5.41 38.91
C PHE A 9 26.10 -4.80 37.67
N ALA A 10 26.12 -5.58 36.58
CA ALA A 10 26.37 -5.05 35.27
C ALA A 10 25.30 -3.99 35.03
N ILE A 11 25.72 -2.71 35.02
CA ILE A 11 24.90 -1.61 34.55
C ILE A 11 24.75 -1.83 33.05
N LEU A 12 23.77 -2.66 32.68
CA LEU A 12 23.36 -2.84 31.31
C LEU A 12 22.95 -1.46 30.80
N PRO A 13 23.62 -0.90 29.78
CA PRO A 13 23.21 0.37 29.22
C PRO A 13 21.76 0.23 28.75
N LEU A 14 20.91 1.23 29.05
CA LEU A 14 19.62 1.36 28.39
C LEU A 14 19.90 1.69 26.93
N VAL A 15 20.08 0.67 26.09
CA VAL A 15 20.35 0.88 24.68
C VAL A 15 19.02 1.05 23.95
N ALA A 16 18.87 2.19 23.28
CA ALA A 16 17.75 2.45 22.38
C ALA A 16 17.73 1.35 21.32
N ALA A 17 16.73 0.47 21.40
CA ALA A 17 16.59 -0.61 20.45
C ALA A 17 16.14 -0.04 19.09
N HIS A 18 16.31 -0.84 18.04
CA HIS A 18 15.85 -0.49 16.71
C HIS A 18 15.12 -1.71 16.16
N GLY A 19 13.95 -1.50 15.56
CA GLY A 19 13.16 -2.61 15.04
C GLY A 19 12.14 -2.18 14.01
N GLN A 20 11.97 -3.01 12.98
CA GLN A 20 11.01 -2.77 11.90
C GLN A 20 10.40 -4.07 11.39
N MET A 21 9.13 -4.03 11.00
CA MET A 21 8.51 -5.06 10.16
C MET A 21 9.14 -5.05 8.76
N LEU A 22 9.32 -6.25 8.21
CA LEU A 22 9.94 -6.52 6.91
C LEU A 22 8.96 -7.21 5.93
N SER A 23 8.05 -8.03 6.45
CA SER A 23 6.98 -8.69 5.68
C SER A 23 5.67 -8.67 6.47
N PRO A 24 4.52 -8.37 5.85
CA PRO A 24 4.36 -7.84 4.50
C PRO A 24 5.06 -6.48 4.33
N GLU A 25 5.26 -6.02 3.09
CA GLU A 25 6.08 -4.82 2.88
C GLU A 25 5.43 -3.58 3.53
N VAL A 26 6.22 -2.89 4.36
CA VAL A 26 5.77 -1.73 5.13
C VAL A 26 5.57 -0.50 4.25
N ARG A 27 4.66 0.39 4.66
CA ARG A 27 4.50 1.73 4.05
C ARG A 27 5.80 2.50 4.07
N LYS A 28 6.16 3.06 2.92
CA LYS A 28 7.34 3.90 2.71
C LYS A 28 6.92 5.11 1.89
N SER A 29 7.53 6.27 2.16
CA SER A 29 7.33 7.43 1.29
C SER A 29 8.26 7.35 0.07
N SER A 30 7.91 8.07 -0.99
CA SER A 30 8.78 8.28 -2.15
C SER A 30 9.95 9.24 -1.85
N SER A 31 9.87 10.03 -0.77
CA SER A 31 10.83 11.09 -0.40
C SER A 31 11.81 10.71 0.71
N ALA A 32 11.42 9.82 1.63
CA ALA A 32 12.23 9.36 2.74
C ALA A 32 12.30 7.82 2.79
N GLN A 33 13.27 7.29 2.05
CA GLN A 33 13.69 5.89 2.09
C GLN A 33 14.99 5.79 2.90
N ASN A 34 14.89 5.76 4.22
CA ASN A 34 15.98 5.28 5.06
C ASN A 34 15.41 4.29 6.09
N SER A 35 16.07 3.13 6.22
CA SER A 35 15.81 2.14 7.27
C SER A 35 15.76 2.77 8.65
N ASP A 36 16.55 3.83 8.89
CA ASP A 36 16.61 4.51 10.19
C ASP A 36 15.24 5.07 10.61
N TYR A 37 14.44 5.60 9.68
CA TYR A 37 13.10 6.09 10.00
C TYR A 37 12.18 4.98 10.50
N LEU A 38 12.13 3.87 9.76
CA LEU A 38 11.25 2.74 10.03
C LEU A 38 11.66 1.95 11.27
N ARG A 39 12.97 1.96 11.60
CA ARG A 39 13.58 1.28 12.74
C ARG A 39 13.56 2.09 14.05
N ASN A 40 13.46 3.41 13.98
CA ASN A 40 13.40 4.29 15.15
C ASN A 40 12.03 4.21 15.86
N PRO A 41 11.95 4.52 17.16
CA PRO A 41 10.68 4.68 17.86
C PRO A 41 10.00 6.01 17.55
N LEU A 42 8.68 6.11 17.76
CA LEU A 42 7.86 7.27 17.37
C LEU A 42 8.35 8.60 17.98
N ASN A 43 8.86 8.59 19.21
CA ASN A 43 9.41 9.77 19.88
C ASN A 43 10.70 10.31 19.25
N LEU A 44 11.34 9.54 18.36
CA LEU A 44 12.54 9.92 17.59
C LEU A 44 12.25 10.02 16.07
N ARG A 45 10.97 9.99 15.67
CA ARG A 45 10.53 10.14 14.26
C ARG A 45 10.02 11.56 13.99
N THR A 46 10.28 12.03 12.77
CA THR A 46 9.61 13.19 12.16
C THR A 46 8.85 12.70 10.94
N SER A 47 7.54 12.97 10.82
CA SER A 47 6.76 12.45 9.69
C SER A 47 7.35 12.88 8.34
N PRO A 48 7.61 11.95 7.41
CA PRO A 48 8.03 12.27 6.05
C PRO A 48 7.01 13.10 5.25
N THR A 49 5.72 12.99 5.58
CA THR A 49 4.61 13.62 4.83
C THR A 49 3.80 14.62 5.65
N GLY A 50 4.14 14.83 6.92
CA GLY A 50 3.35 15.61 7.87
C GLY A 50 2.16 14.86 8.47
N SER A 51 1.93 13.60 8.06
CA SER A 51 0.91 12.72 8.65
C SER A 51 1.16 12.43 10.14
N PRO A 52 0.11 12.27 10.97
CA PRO A 52 0.25 11.92 12.39
C PRO A 52 1.04 10.62 12.63
N MET A 53 1.77 10.54 13.74
CA MET A 53 2.59 9.36 14.10
C MET A 53 1.76 8.09 14.29
N GLU A 54 0.55 8.21 14.84
CA GLU A 54 -0.45 7.14 14.91
C GLU A 54 -1.45 7.32 13.74
N PRO A 55 -2.02 6.25 13.18
CA PRO A 55 -1.91 4.86 13.62
C PRO A 55 -0.75 4.07 13.00
N CYS A 56 -0.06 4.65 12.00
CA CYS A 56 0.83 3.92 11.09
C CYS A 56 2.24 4.51 10.95
N GLY A 57 2.80 5.00 12.06
CA GLY A 57 4.18 5.46 12.13
C GLY A 57 4.48 6.64 11.21
N GLY A 58 3.58 7.63 11.13
CA GLY A 58 3.77 8.85 10.35
C GLY A 58 3.53 8.73 8.84
N MET A 59 3.00 7.59 8.36
CA MET A 59 2.75 7.28 6.95
C MET A 59 1.28 6.93 6.72
N SER A 60 0.54 7.81 6.03
CA SER A 60 -0.82 7.50 5.56
C SER A 60 -0.81 6.48 4.42
N ARG A 61 -1.95 5.84 4.13
CA ARG A 61 -2.08 4.95 2.97
C ARG A 61 -1.74 5.68 1.67
N GLY A 62 -2.28 6.88 1.46
CA GLY A 62 -2.17 7.65 0.21
C GLY A 62 -0.79 8.26 -0.08
N ASP A 63 0.07 8.31 0.95
CA ASP A 63 1.46 8.75 0.85
C ASP A 63 2.44 7.58 0.59
N SER A 64 1.93 6.35 0.58
CA SER A 64 2.75 5.13 0.55
C SER A 64 3.07 4.72 -0.88
N SER A 65 4.36 4.74 -1.24
CA SER A 65 4.84 4.18 -2.50
C SER A 65 4.94 2.64 -2.48
N THR A 66 4.53 1.98 -1.39
CA THR A 66 4.56 0.52 -1.24
C THR A 66 3.29 -0.11 -1.82
N LEU A 67 3.45 -1.19 -2.58
CA LEU A 67 2.33 -1.95 -3.14
C LEU A 67 1.61 -2.77 -2.06
N ALA A 68 0.28 -2.81 -2.11
CA ALA A 68 -0.51 -3.62 -1.18
C ALA A 68 -0.31 -5.13 -1.43
N THR A 69 -0.19 -5.91 -0.36
CA THR A 69 -0.07 -7.37 -0.43
C THR A 69 -1.44 -8.03 -0.59
N SER A 70 -1.63 -8.82 -1.65
CA SER A 70 -2.86 -9.56 -1.89
C SER A 70 -3.07 -10.68 -0.87
N VAL A 71 -4.26 -10.72 -0.26
CA VAL A 71 -4.62 -11.70 0.79
C VAL A 71 -6.06 -12.21 0.63
N SER A 72 -6.36 -13.37 1.21
CA SER A 72 -7.72 -13.91 1.32
C SER A 72 -8.20 -13.97 2.77
N PRO A 73 -9.52 -13.89 3.04
CA PRO A 73 -10.06 -14.16 4.37
C PRO A 73 -9.66 -15.56 4.88
N ASN A 74 -9.45 -15.71 6.18
CA ASN A 74 -8.92 -16.92 6.84
C ASN A 74 -7.49 -17.37 6.43
N GLN A 75 -6.78 -16.64 5.55
CA GLN A 75 -5.40 -16.97 5.18
C GLN A 75 -4.46 -16.91 6.39
N ASN A 76 -3.51 -17.85 6.46
CA ASN A 76 -2.34 -17.69 7.31
C ASN A 76 -1.34 -16.78 6.60
N LEU A 77 -1.10 -15.59 7.15
CA LEU A 77 -0.17 -14.59 6.65
C LEU A 77 1.13 -14.66 7.45
N ASN A 78 2.26 -14.73 6.73
CA ASN A 78 3.59 -14.73 7.31
C ASN A 78 4.02 -13.28 7.59
N VAL A 79 4.37 -12.98 8.85
CA VAL A 79 4.74 -11.65 9.32
C VAL A 79 6.14 -11.73 9.91
N ASN A 80 7.05 -10.93 9.35
CA ASN A 80 8.47 -10.98 9.68
C ASN A 80 8.95 -9.58 10.04
N TRP A 81 9.87 -9.49 10.97
CA TRP A 81 10.49 -8.25 11.42
C TRP A 81 11.94 -8.52 11.83
N GLU A 82 12.67 -7.45 12.07
CA GLU A 82 13.99 -7.50 12.70
C GLU A 82 14.00 -6.60 13.93
N ILE A 83 14.72 -7.02 14.97
CA ILE A 83 15.06 -6.17 16.12
C ILE A 83 16.55 -6.33 16.41
N GLY A 84 17.25 -5.22 16.55
CA GLY A 84 18.65 -5.27 16.94
C GLY A 84 19.33 -3.92 17.14
N LEU A 85 20.62 -4.01 17.45
CA LEU A 85 21.59 -2.92 17.34
C LEU A 85 22.64 -3.34 16.32
N TRP A 86 23.35 -2.37 15.76
CA TRP A 86 24.60 -2.61 15.03
C TRP A 86 25.61 -3.47 15.84
N THR A 87 25.54 -3.43 17.16
CA THR A 87 26.49 -4.08 18.09
C THR A 87 26.09 -5.48 18.59
N GLY A 88 24.96 -6.04 18.12
CA GLY A 88 24.62 -7.48 18.28
C GLY A 88 24.20 -7.97 19.68
N LEU A 89 24.37 -7.19 20.75
CA LEU A 89 23.97 -7.54 22.12
C LEU A 89 23.01 -6.50 22.69
N ALA A 90 21.74 -6.61 22.29
CA ALA A 90 20.64 -5.89 22.91
C ALA A 90 19.72 -6.88 23.64
N LEU A 91 19.38 -6.58 24.88
CA LEU A 91 18.22 -7.22 25.50
C LEU A 91 16.98 -6.50 25.00
N HIS A 92 15.94 -7.27 24.69
CA HIS A 92 14.63 -6.75 24.32
C HIS A 92 13.61 -7.23 25.36
N GLN A 93 12.57 -6.41 25.58
CA GLN A 93 11.48 -6.69 26.52
C GLN A 93 10.19 -6.04 25.99
N GLY A 94 9.09 -6.33 26.66
CA GLY A 94 7.76 -5.87 26.25
C GLY A 94 7.16 -6.75 25.15
N THR A 95 6.17 -6.21 24.45
CA THR A 95 5.28 -6.99 23.58
C THR A 95 5.20 -6.42 22.18
N ILE A 96 5.22 -7.30 21.19
CA ILE A 96 4.82 -7.00 19.81
C ILE A 96 3.39 -7.47 19.63
N ASP A 97 2.48 -6.55 19.34
CA ASP A 97 1.15 -6.89 18.86
C ASP A 97 1.14 -6.86 17.33
N ILE A 98 0.69 -7.94 16.71
CA ILE A 98 0.31 -7.95 15.30
C ILE A 98 -1.18 -7.69 15.22
N GLN A 99 -1.54 -6.53 14.70
CA GLN A 99 -2.90 -6.03 14.67
C GLN A 99 -3.39 -5.87 13.24
N ILE A 100 -4.70 -5.88 13.04
CA ILE A 100 -5.33 -5.61 11.75
C ILE A 100 -6.49 -4.63 11.91
N SER A 101 -6.56 -3.65 11.00
CA SER A 101 -7.79 -2.93 10.67
C SER A 101 -8.41 -3.64 9.48
N ALA A 102 -9.31 -4.58 9.79
CA ALA A 102 -9.95 -5.44 8.79
C ALA A 102 -10.86 -4.65 7.83
N ASP A 103 -11.40 -3.52 8.29
CA ASP A 103 -12.22 -2.59 7.52
C ASP A 103 -11.40 -1.56 6.71
N GLY A 104 -10.10 -1.42 6.99
CA GLY A 104 -9.24 -0.41 6.38
C GLY A 104 -9.41 1.00 6.95
N SER A 105 -10.14 1.16 8.06
CA SER A 105 -10.37 2.46 8.72
C SER A 105 -9.14 3.03 9.44
N GLU A 106 -8.15 2.18 9.71
CA GLU A 106 -6.99 2.45 10.57
C GLU A 106 -7.38 2.95 11.99
N SER A 107 -8.63 2.75 12.38
CA SER A 107 -9.22 3.21 13.65
C SER A 107 -9.75 2.02 14.47
N ASN A 108 -10.36 1.03 13.79
CA ASN A 108 -10.82 -0.21 14.39
C ASN A 108 -9.72 -1.28 14.29
N TRP A 109 -9.05 -1.60 15.40
CA TRP A 109 -7.93 -2.54 15.44
C TRP A 109 -8.26 -3.82 16.23
N GLU A 110 -8.03 -4.98 15.61
CA GLU A 110 -8.08 -6.30 16.22
C GLU A 110 -6.65 -6.84 16.40
N THR A 111 -6.29 -7.36 17.58
CA THR A 111 -5.00 -8.05 17.80
C THR A 111 -5.10 -9.51 17.35
N LEU A 112 -4.36 -9.88 16.31
CA LEU A 112 -4.29 -11.25 15.78
C LEU A 112 -3.36 -12.15 16.60
N THR A 113 -2.26 -11.58 17.11
CA THR A 113 -1.38 -12.26 18.07
C THR A 113 -0.55 -11.23 18.84
N THR A 114 -0.09 -11.63 20.03
CA THR A 114 0.88 -10.90 20.85
C THR A 114 2.11 -11.79 21.04
N VAL A 115 3.29 -11.29 20.70
CA VAL A 115 4.58 -11.95 20.94
C VAL A 115 5.26 -11.28 22.14
N ASP A 116 5.48 -12.06 23.19
CA ASP A 116 6.21 -11.64 24.38
C ASP A 116 7.73 -11.74 24.17
N LEU A 117 8.43 -10.61 24.30
CA LEU A 117 9.89 -10.53 24.20
C LEU A 117 10.59 -10.57 25.56
N ASN A 118 9.86 -10.66 26.68
CA ASN A 118 10.47 -10.63 28.01
C ASN A 118 11.43 -11.81 28.22
N GLY A 119 12.70 -11.48 28.47
CA GLY A 119 13.77 -12.47 28.63
C GLY A 119 14.29 -13.10 27.33
N LYS A 120 13.91 -12.56 26.16
CA LYS A 120 14.37 -13.03 24.85
C LYS A 120 15.69 -12.39 24.42
N SER A 121 16.51 -13.19 23.75
CA SER A 121 17.70 -12.72 23.04
C SER A 121 17.34 -11.97 21.74
N THR A 122 18.30 -11.24 21.14
CA THR A 122 18.14 -10.59 19.82
C THR A 122 17.64 -11.55 18.73
N VAL A 123 18.16 -12.78 18.72
CA VAL A 123 17.83 -13.82 17.75
C VAL A 123 16.40 -14.33 17.95
N GLU A 124 15.97 -14.55 19.20
CA GLU A 124 14.58 -14.95 19.50
C GLU A 124 13.58 -13.80 19.31
N ALA A 125 14.01 -12.55 19.49
CA ALA A 125 13.21 -11.36 19.24
C ALA A 125 13.09 -11.01 17.74
N THR A 126 13.88 -11.66 16.89
CA THR A 126 13.87 -11.57 15.42
C THR A 126 13.44 -12.91 14.79
N PRO A 127 12.23 -13.42 15.10
CA PRO A 127 11.72 -14.63 14.45
C PRO A 127 11.50 -14.34 12.96
N LYS A 128 12.02 -15.22 12.11
CA LYS A 128 11.94 -15.07 10.65
C LYS A 128 10.61 -15.50 10.03
N ASP A 129 9.70 -16.05 10.82
CA ASP A 129 8.43 -16.61 10.36
C ASP A 129 7.38 -16.61 11.48
N VAL A 130 6.60 -15.53 11.64
CA VAL A 130 5.42 -15.54 12.54
C VAL A 130 4.14 -15.55 11.72
N ASN A 131 3.46 -16.70 11.72
CA ASN A 131 2.24 -16.88 10.96
C ASN A 131 1.01 -16.45 11.78
N VAL A 132 0.27 -15.45 11.29
CA VAL A 132 -1.00 -14.99 11.87
C VAL A 132 -2.17 -15.41 10.98
N LYS A 133 -3.29 -15.81 11.57
CA LYS A 133 -4.50 -16.13 10.80
C LYS A 133 -5.34 -14.86 10.62
N LEU A 134 -5.59 -14.49 9.37
CA LEU A 134 -6.44 -13.34 9.05
C LEU A 134 -7.92 -13.62 9.38
N PRO A 135 -8.71 -12.59 9.74
CA PRO A 135 -10.14 -12.72 9.98
C PRO A 135 -10.92 -13.35 8.83
N SER A 136 -12.10 -13.89 9.14
CA SER A 136 -13.02 -14.48 8.16
C SER A 136 -13.80 -13.45 7.35
N SER A 137 -13.83 -12.19 7.80
CA SER A 137 -14.40 -11.05 7.10
C SER A 137 -13.33 -9.97 6.98
N LEU A 138 -13.10 -9.51 5.75
CA LEU A 138 -12.14 -8.46 5.42
C LEU A 138 -12.79 -7.49 4.43
N GLY A 139 -12.55 -6.20 4.60
CA GLY A 139 -12.87 -5.18 3.60
C GLY A 139 -11.96 -5.28 2.36
N SER A 140 -12.14 -4.37 1.41
CA SER A 140 -11.31 -4.36 0.19
C SER A 140 -9.85 -3.99 0.46
N ASN A 141 -9.60 -3.14 1.45
CA ASN A 141 -8.30 -2.53 1.74
C ASN A 141 -7.92 -2.65 3.23
N PRO A 142 -7.71 -3.86 3.79
CA PRO A 142 -7.29 -3.99 5.17
C PRO A 142 -5.87 -3.43 5.39
N VAL A 143 -5.53 -3.11 6.64
CA VAL A 143 -4.19 -2.66 7.04
C VAL A 143 -3.67 -3.55 8.17
N LEU A 144 -2.50 -4.14 7.98
CA LEU A 144 -1.77 -4.83 9.05
C LEU A 144 -0.88 -3.83 9.79
N ARG A 145 -0.82 -3.90 11.11
CA ARG A 145 0.07 -3.10 11.95
C ARG A 145 0.93 -4.00 12.83
N TRP A 146 2.24 -3.80 12.73
CA TRP A 146 3.22 -4.27 13.72
C TRP A 146 3.40 -3.15 14.74
N TYR A 147 3.03 -3.41 15.99
CA TYR A 147 3.09 -2.46 17.08
C TYR A 147 3.96 -3.04 18.19
N TRP A 148 5.17 -2.52 18.37
CA TRP A 148 6.07 -2.94 19.44
C TRP A 148 6.16 -1.89 20.54
N LYS A 149 5.84 -2.30 21.77
CA LYS A 149 6.09 -1.52 22.99
C LYS A 149 7.33 -2.06 23.69
N ALA A 150 8.45 -1.35 23.60
CA ALA A 150 9.72 -1.76 24.18
C ALA A 150 9.70 -1.61 25.71
N GLY A 151 9.79 -2.74 26.43
CA GLY A 151 9.67 -2.78 27.89
C GLY A 151 10.81 -2.10 28.64
N LEU A 152 12.03 -2.06 28.08
CA LEU A 152 13.21 -1.47 28.73
C LEU A 152 13.25 0.06 28.67
N THR A 153 12.79 0.65 27.57
CA THR A 153 12.86 2.10 27.31
C THR A 153 11.50 2.80 27.39
N GLY A 154 10.39 2.03 27.38
CA GLY A 154 9.03 2.55 27.27
C GLY A 154 8.66 3.06 25.87
N GLU A 155 9.58 2.95 24.91
CA GLU A 155 9.43 3.43 23.55
C GLU A 155 8.42 2.59 22.75
N THR A 156 7.87 3.18 21.70
CA THR A 156 6.89 2.54 20.82
C THR A 156 7.35 2.62 19.37
N TYR A 157 7.27 1.50 18.66
CA TYR A 157 7.69 1.34 17.28
C TYR A 157 6.48 0.84 16.49
N ILE A 158 6.22 1.47 15.35
CA ILE A 158 5.06 1.14 14.51
C ILE A 158 5.47 1.06 13.06
N ASN A 159 5.05 -0.02 12.40
CA ASN A 159 4.99 -0.08 10.95
C ASN A 159 3.63 -0.64 10.53
N CYS A 160 3.06 -0.09 9.48
CA CYS A 160 1.89 -0.67 8.82
C CYS A 160 2.27 -1.21 7.45
N ALA A 161 1.57 -2.26 7.02
CA ALA A 161 1.58 -2.75 5.65
C ALA A 161 0.16 -2.76 5.09
N ASP A 162 0.03 -2.32 3.84
CA ASP A 162 -1.26 -2.30 3.15
C ASP A 162 -1.57 -3.68 2.58
N LEU A 163 -2.81 -4.14 2.76
CA LEU A 163 -3.33 -5.38 2.22
C LEU A 163 -4.46 -5.09 1.22
N THR A 164 -4.73 -6.06 0.34
CA THR A 164 -5.88 -6.04 -0.59
C THR A 164 -6.54 -7.41 -0.68
N THR A 165 -7.87 -7.45 -0.70
CA THR A 165 -8.65 -8.71 -0.86
C THR A 165 -9.19 -8.93 -2.25
N ASN A 166 -9.27 -7.86 -3.04
CA ASN A 166 -9.44 -7.97 -4.48
C ASN A 166 -8.07 -8.27 -5.07
N GLY A 167 -7.92 -9.31 -5.90
CA GLY A 167 -6.63 -9.73 -6.48
C GLY A 167 -5.95 -8.70 -7.42
N GLY A 168 -6.48 -7.48 -7.53
CA GLY A 168 -5.80 -6.35 -8.13
C GLY A 168 -4.89 -5.66 -7.12
N VAL A 169 -3.67 -5.36 -7.54
CA VAL A 169 -2.69 -4.55 -6.81
C VAL A 169 -3.27 -3.14 -6.60
N SER A 170 -3.85 -2.87 -5.43
CA SER A 170 -4.37 -1.56 -5.05
C SER A 170 -3.29 -0.76 -4.31
N SER A 171 -2.39 -0.16 -5.09
CA SER A 171 -1.41 0.79 -4.59
C SER A 171 -2.08 1.92 -3.80
N GLY A 172 -1.53 2.26 -2.64
CA GLY A 172 -1.92 3.41 -1.84
C GLY A 172 -1.49 4.74 -2.46
N GLY A 173 -1.87 4.99 -3.71
CA GLY A 173 -1.42 6.16 -4.46
C GLY A 173 -0.01 6.01 -5.04
N ASN A 174 0.15 6.49 -6.28
CA ASN A 174 1.42 6.64 -7.00
C ASN A 174 2.21 5.35 -7.33
N ASN A 175 1.86 4.71 -8.45
CA ASN A 175 2.66 3.66 -9.07
C ASN A 175 3.98 4.21 -9.62
N ASN A 176 5.07 4.06 -8.86
CA ASN A 176 6.43 4.10 -9.41
C ASN A 176 6.98 2.67 -9.58
N ASN A 177 7.58 2.44 -10.74
CA ASN A 177 8.38 1.28 -11.14
C ASN A 177 7.67 -0.08 -11.24
N ASN A 178 7.20 -0.32 -12.46
CA ASN A 178 7.04 -1.65 -13.00
C ASN A 178 8.44 -2.22 -13.33
N ASN A 179 8.84 -3.33 -12.73
CA ASN A 179 9.89 -4.18 -13.29
C ASN A 179 9.55 -5.65 -13.03
N ASN A 180 9.25 -6.38 -14.09
CA ASN A 180 9.19 -7.83 -14.06
C ASN A 180 9.96 -8.36 -15.26
N ASP A 181 11.19 -8.77 -14.97
CA ASP A 181 11.97 -9.73 -15.73
C ASP A 181 11.09 -10.94 -16.12
N TRP A 182 10.97 -11.22 -17.41
CA TRP A 182 10.31 -12.43 -17.92
C TRP A 182 11.30 -13.22 -18.77
N GLY A 183 11.64 -14.41 -18.25
CA GLY A 183 12.66 -15.28 -18.82
C GLY A 183 12.40 -15.65 -20.28
N ASN A 184 13.42 -15.46 -21.09
CA ASN A 184 13.46 -15.82 -22.50
C ASN A 184 13.33 -17.35 -22.70
N ASN A 185 12.36 -17.79 -23.50
CA ASN A 185 12.39 -19.12 -24.11
C ASN A 185 11.85 -19.05 -25.55
N ASN A 186 12.73 -19.38 -26.51
CA ASN A 186 12.47 -19.37 -27.95
C ASN A 186 11.50 -20.46 -28.41
N GLY A 187 10.71 -20.15 -29.45
CA GLY A 187 10.24 -21.14 -30.43
C GLY A 187 8.78 -20.98 -30.87
N GLY A 188 8.54 -20.78 -32.18
CA GLY A 188 7.16 -20.86 -32.72
C GLY A 188 6.83 -20.05 -33.97
N ASN A 189 7.61 -20.23 -35.03
CA ASN A 189 7.26 -20.08 -36.47
C ASN A 189 5.82 -19.67 -36.88
N SER A 190 5.75 -18.62 -37.74
CA SER A 190 4.81 -18.35 -38.86
C SER A 190 3.29 -18.56 -38.69
N ASP A 191 2.49 -17.54 -39.06
CA ASP A 191 1.95 -17.47 -40.43
C ASP A 191 1.35 -16.10 -40.80
N ASN A 192 1.32 -15.83 -42.11
CA ASN A 192 0.89 -14.58 -42.73
C ASN A 192 -0.41 -14.82 -43.53
N GLY A 193 -1.50 -14.11 -43.21
CA GLY A 193 -2.85 -14.45 -43.69
C GLY A 193 -3.77 -13.25 -43.85
N ASN A 194 -3.65 -12.56 -45.00
CA ASN A 194 -4.54 -11.49 -45.45
C ASN A 194 -5.93 -12.01 -45.85
N SER A 195 -7.00 -11.37 -45.38
CA SER A 195 -8.31 -11.28 -46.07
C SER A 195 -9.10 -10.05 -45.61
N ASN A 196 -9.51 -9.22 -46.59
CA ASN A 196 -10.59 -8.25 -46.43
C ASN A 196 -11.93 -8.97 -46.28
N ASP A 197 -12.88 -8.34 -45.56
CA ASP A 197 -14.29 -8.39 -45.96
C ASP A 197 -14.99 -7.08 -45.59
N ASN A 198 -15.97 -6.68 -46.40
CA ASN A 198 -16.51 -5.32 -46.42
C ASN A 198 -18.05 -5.37 -46.45
N GLY A 199 -18.72 -4.65 -45.53
CA GLY A 199 -20.09 -4.17 -45.69
C GLY A 199 -21.21 -4.80 -44.84
N GLY A 200 -22.21 -3.96 -44.54
CA GLY A 200 -23.62 -4.40 -44.46
C GLY A 200 -24.31 -4.24 -43.10
N ASP A 201 -25.16 -3.22 -42.99
CA ASP A 201 -26.14 -3.00 -41.92
C ASP A 201 -27.09 -4.21 -41.69
N ASN A 202 -27.68 -4.36 -40.50
CA ASN A 202 -29.01 -3.78 -40.15
C ASN A 202 -29.69 -4.41 -38.90
N ASN A 203 -30.70 -3.71 -38.35
CA ASN A 203 -31.79 -4.16 -37.44
C ASN A 203 -31.43 -4.53 -35.97
N ASN A 204 -31.80 -3.72 -34.96
CA ASN A 204 -33.15 -3.54 -34.35
C ASN A 204 -33.66 -4.73 -33.49
N TRP A 205 -33.70 -4.56 -32.17
CA TRP A 205 -34.79 -5.05 -31.30
C TRP A 205 -35.03 -4.07 -30.13
N ASN A 206 -36.28 -3.58 -30.02
CA ASN A 206 -36.82 -2.72 -28.96
C ASN A 206 -37.65 -3.56 -27.97
N SER A 207 -37.64 -3.27 -26.66
CA SER A 207 -38.84 -3.40 -25.81
C SER A 207 -38.77 -2.69 -24.44
N ASN A 208 -39.73 -1.78 -24.22
CA ASN A 208 -40.49 -1.43 -23.00
C ASN A 208 -39.75 -1.21 -21.66
N ALA A 209 -39.74 -0.03 -21.01
CA ALA A 209 -40.83 0.86 -20.57
C ALA A 209 -41.53 0.47 -19.25
N ASN A 210 -41.45 1.35 -18.23
CA ASN A 210 -42.53 1.59 -17.26
C ASN A 210 -42.42 3.00 -16.63
N THR A 211 -43.56 3.60 -16.23
CA THR A 211 -43.69 5.02 -15.84
C THR A 211 -44.64 5.26 -14.65
N ALA A 212 -44.20 6.02 -13.65
CA ALA A 212 -44.99 6.72 -12.61
C ALA A 212 -44.00 7.61 -11.78
N TRP A 213 -44.13 8.92 -11.49
CA TRP A 213 -45.27 9.83 -11.23
C TRP A 213 -46.01 9.46 -9.92
N SER A 214 -46.21 10.31 -8.90
CA SER A 214 -45.98 11.75 -8.64
C SER A 214 -45.66 11.92 -7.12
N ASN A 215 -45.55 13.06 -6.41
CA ASN A 215 -45.55 14.52 -6.63
C ASN A 215 -45.08 15.19 -5.31
N ASP A 216 -44.42 16.36 -5.30
CA ASP A 216 -44.73 17.45 -4.32
C ASP A 216 -44.20 18.83 -4.74
N ASN A 217 -44.78 19.91 -4.16
CA ASN A 217 -44.77 21.25 -4.73
C ASN A 217 -44.15 22.29 -3.75
N GLY A 218 -43.04 22.93 -4.13
CA GLY A 218 -42.32 23.92 -3.29
C GLY A 218 -41.61 24.99 -4.13
N THR A 219 -41.79 26.26 -3.79
CA THR A 219 -41.56 27.40 -4.70
C THR A 219 -40.11 27.88 -4.82
N ASN A 220 -39.53 27.63 -6.00
CA ASN A 220 -38.84 28.59 -6.89
C ASN A 220 -37.87 29.65 -6.32
N ASN A 221 -36.58 29.53 -6.65
CA ASN A 221 -35.87 30.62 -7.37
C ASN A 221 -34.58 30.14 -8.09
N ASN A 222 -34.52 30.35 -9.42
CA ASN A 222 -33.34 30.42 -10.33
C ASN A 222 -31.98 29.84 -9.84
N ASN A 223 -31.42 28.79 -10.44
CA ASN A 223 -31.00 28.80 -11.85
C ASN A 223 -30.95 27.40 -12.50
N ASN A 224 -31.18 27.39 -13.81
CA ASN A 224 -31.05 26.27 -14.75
C ASN A 224 -29.58 25.80 -14.85
N GLY A 225 -29.19 24.52 -14.87
CA GLY A 225 -29.94 23.27 -14.69
C GLY A 225 -29.03 22.04 -14.95
N GLY A 226 -29.51 20.83 -14.66
CA GLY A 226 -28.93 19.57 -15.15
C GLY A 226 -27.86 18.89 -14.28
N SER A 227 -28.21 17.78 -13.63
CA SER A 227 -27.25 16.76 -13.19
C SER A 227 -27.15 15.62 -14.22
N SER A 228 -26.01 14.92 -14.20
CA SER A 228 -25.70 13.61 -14.82
C SER A 228 -25.10 13.58 -16.23
N SER A 229 -24.00 12.84 -16.31
CA SER A 229 -23.48 12.07 -17.46
C SER A 229 -23.06 12.82 -18.74
N GLY A 230 -21.86 13.40 -18.70
CA GLY A 230 -20.96 13.60 -19.85
C GLY A 230 -19.55 13.13 -19.48
N HIS A 231 -18.81 12.51 -20.41
CA HIS A 231 -17.45 12.01 -20.14
C HIS A 231 -16.43 13.17 -20.15
N ASP A 232 -16.40 13.95 -19.07
CA ASP A 232 -15.43 15.04 -18.89
C ASP A 232 -14.03 14.49 -18.55
N ASN A 233 -13.33 14.12 -19.62
CA ASN A 233 -11.94 14.37 -20.02
C ASN A 233 -11.02 15.31 -19.18
N SER A 234 -11.22 15.43 -17.87
CA SER A 234 -10.44 16.30 -16.96
C SER A 234 -9.02 15.80 -16.68
N GLY A 235 -8.58 14.70 -17.31
CA GLY A 235 -7.26 14.10 -17.12
C GLY A 235 -6.61 13.48 -18.37
N CYS A 236 -7.22 13.60 -19.56
CA CYS A 236 -6.62 13.13 -20.82
C CYS A 236 -6.22 14.30 -21.72
N GLN A 237 -5.13 14.13 -22.45
CA GLN A 237 -4.53 15.14 -23.30
C GLN A 237 -5.44 15.48 -24.48
N PRO A 238 -5.68 16.78 -24.77
CA PRO A 238 -6.51 17.16 -25.91
C PRO A 238 -5.89 16.68 -27.23
N GLN A 239 -6.74 16.53 -28.25
CA GLN A 239 -6.24 16.22 -29.59
C GLN A 239 -5.18 17.26 -29.99
N TRP A 240 -4.09 16.77 -30.58
CA TRP A 240 -2.85 17.49 -30.93
C TRP A 240 -1.93 17.88 -29.76
N ALA A 241 -2.24 17.56 -28.50
CA ALA A 241 -1.29 17.69 -27.39
C ALA A 241 -0.32 16.51 -27.29
N GLN A 242 0.81 16.75 -26.61
CA GLN A 242 1.79 15.71 -26.29
C GLN A 242 1.20 14.72 -25.28
N CYS A 243 1.40 13.43 -25.53
CA CYS A 243 0.91 12.31 -24.72
C CYS A 243 2.01 11.26 -24.44
N GLY A 244 3.25 11.51 -24.87
CA GLY A 244 4.38 10.62 -24.64
C GLY A 244 5.71 11.21 -25.10
N GLY A 245 6.79 10.46 -24.87
CA GLY A 245 8.19 10.84 -25.07
C GLY A 245 9.02 10.61 -23.81
N THR A 246 10.32 10.35 -23.95
CA THR A 246 11.22 9.92 -22.86
C THR A 246 11.26 10.82 -21.62
N ALA A 247 10.91 12.10 -21.74
CA ALA A 247 10.84 13.06 -20.62
C ALA A 247 9.40 13.53 -20.27
N TRP A 248 8.36 12.89 -20.84
CA TRP A 248 6.98 13.30 -20.64
C TRP A 248 6.42 12.81 -19.29
N THR A 249 5.98 13.75 -18.45
CA THR A 249 5.39 13.48 -17.12
C THR A 249 3.88 13.76 -17.05
N GLY A 250 3.29 14.23 -18.16
CA GLY A 250 1.85 14.45 -18.26
C GLY A 250 1.08 13.16 -18.55
N SER A 251 -0.25 13.28 -18.60
CA SER A 251 -1.12 12.15 -18.96
C SER A 251 -0.77 11.57 -20.34
N THR A 252 -0.94 10.26 -20.49
CA THR A 252 -0.69 9.49 -21.72
C THR A 252 -1.97 9.08 -22.44
N CYS A 253 -3.14 9.23 -21.80
CA CYS A 253 -4.41 9.07 -22.49
C CYS A 253 -4.75 10.32 -23.29
N CYS A 254 -5.38 10.12 -24.44
CA CYS A 254 -5.88 11.19 -25.31
C CYS A 254 -7.40 11.32 -25.15
N GLN A 255 -7.91 12.53 -25.41
CA GLN A 255 -9.35 12.78 -25.40
C GLN A 255 -10.08 11.84 -26.37
N SER A 256 -11.23 11.30 -25.94
CA SER A 256 -12.06 10.37 -26.72
C SER A 256 -12.25 10.82 -28.17
N GLY A 257 -11.91 9.94 -29.11
CA GLY A 257 -11.87 10.22 -30.55
C GLY A 257 -10.47 10.46 -31.11
N SER A 258 -9.44 10.56 -30.25
CA SER A 258 -8.02 10.66 -30.64
C SER A 258 -7.17 9.61 -29.92
N SER A 259 -5.99 9.33 -30.47
CA SER A 259 -5.08 8.26 -30.02
C SER A 259 -3.64 8.76 -29.91
N CYS A 260 -2.88 8.29 -28.92
CA CYS A 260 -1.49 8.72 -28.78
C CYS A 260 -0.63 8.08 -29.88
N LYS A 261 -0.23 8.88 -30.88
CA LYS A 261 0.65 8.47 -31.97
C LYS A 261 2.10 8.76 -31.59
N TYR A 262 2.94 7.75 -31.69
CA TYR A 262 4.39 7.92 -31.62
C TYR A 262 4.89 8.70 -32.85
N ASP A 263 5.67 9.74 -32.62
CA ASP A 263 6.38 10.50 -33.67
C ASP A 263 7.87 10.20 -33.59
N ASN A 264 8.47 10.43 -32.41
CA ASN A 264 9.87 10.14 -32.12
C ASN A 264 10.10 9.85 -30.63
N GLU A 265 11.32 9.44 -30.26
CA GLU A 265 11.70 9.04 -28.90
C GLU A 265 11.33 10.09 -27.83
N TRP A 266 11.37 11.38 -28.19
CA TRP A 266 11.15 12.49 -27.27
C TRP A 266 9.72 13.05 -27.34
N TYR A 267 8.88 12.58 -28.27
CA TYR A 267 7.58 13.16 -28.56
C TYR A 267 6.57 12.16 -29.14
N SER A 268 5.39 12.09 -28.54
CA SER A 268 4.20 11.41 -29.07
C SER A 268 2.99 12.32 -28.90
N GLN A 269 2.07 12.35 -29.86
CA GLN A 269 0.98 13.32 -29.95
C GLN A 269 -0.39 12.64 -30.10
N CYS A 270 -1.42 13.20 -29.48
CA CYS A 270 -2.80 12.77 -29.71
C CYS A 270 -3.26 13.11 -31.13
N GLN A 271 -3.64 12.11 -31.92
CA GLN A 271 -4.21 12.27 -33.27
C GLN A 271 -5.45 11.38 -33.39
#